data_AF-A0A962AS65-F1
#
_entry.id   AF-A0A962AS65-F1
#
_cell.length_a   1.000
_cell.length_b   1.000
_cell.length_c   1.000
_cell.angle_alpha   90.00
_cell.angle_beta   90.00
_cell.angle_gamma   90.00
#
_symmetry.space_group_name_H-M   'P 1'
#
loop_
_entity.id
_entity.type
_entity.pdbx_description
1 polymer ?
#
loop_
_entity_poly.entity_id
_entity_poly.type
_entity_poly.pdbx_seq_one_letter_code
_entity_poly.pdbx_strand_id
1 'polypeptide(L)'
;NSKGVITGHWVKDPNDPAMTDDAGVKEWREFMTRYYPGGDQTNNINVIAYVLAQTLEQVLKKCGDNLTHDNIMRTATTLGVFTPPLLIPGVRIEPSPKDYLVVRDLRLDQFDGEKYTPIGPAMEMKLSR
;
A
#
# COMPACT_ATOMS: atom_id res chain seq x y z
N ASN A 1 11.48 -22.05 -12.75
CA ASN A 1 10.13 -22.44 -13.21
C ASN A 1 9.08 -21.61 -12.48
N SER A 2 8.71 -20.44 -13.02
CA SER A 2 7.53 -19.60 -12.64
C SER A 2 7.21 -18.52 -13.69
N LYS A 3 7.92 -18.51 -14.83
CA LYS A 3 7.75 -17.47 -15.88
C LYS A 3 6.32 -17.49 -16.42
N GLY A 4 5.72 -16.32 -16.55
CA GLY A 4 4.36 -16.13 -17.06
C GLY A 4 3.27 -16.05 -15.97
N VAL A 5 3.59 -16.32 -14.70
CA VAL A 5 2.65 -16.14 -13.58
C VAL A 5 2.23 -14.68 -13.49
N ILE A 6 0.93 -14.43 -13.31
CA ILE A 6 0.34 -13.10 -13.17
C ILE A 6 -0.14 -12.93 -11.73
N THR A 7 0.15 -11.78 -11.13
CA THR A 7 -0.30 -11.39 -9.79
C THR A 7 -0.82 -9.96 -9.80
N GLY A 8 -1.59 -9.60 -8.77
CA GLY A 8 -2.02 -8.22 -8.51
C GLY A 8 -1.17 -7.60 -7.42
N HIS A 9 -0.57 -6.44 -7.71
CA HIS A 9 0.15 -5.62 -6.73
C HIS A 9 -0.55 -4.28 -6.51
N TRP A 10 -0.41 -3.73 -5.30
CA TRP A 10 -0.92 -2.41 -4.94
C TRP A 10 0.11 -1.50 -4.26
N VAL A 11 1.23 -2.06 -3.81
CA VAL A 11 2.39 -1.32 -3.28
C VAL A 11 3.58 -1.43 -4.22
N LYS A 12 4.48 -0.46 -4.16
CA LYS A 12 5.77 -0.50 -4.86
C LYS A 12 6.61 -1.67 -4.33
N ASP A 13 7.33 -2.33 -5.22
CA ASP A 13 8.31 -3.35 -4.86
C ASP A 13 9.67 -2.67 -4.58
N PRO A 14 10.20 -2.73 -3.34
CA PRO A 14 11.46 -2.10 -3.01
C PRO A 14 12.65 -2.82 -3.68
N ASN A 15 12.46 -4.03 -4.20
CA ASN A 15 13.49 -4.79 -4.91
C ASN A 15 13.53 -4.49 -6.41
N ASP A 16 12.52 -3.82 -6.98
CA ASP A 16 12.55 -3.40 -8.37
C ASP A 16 13.62 -2.31 -8.55
N PRO A 17 14.65 -2.52 -9.40
CA PRO A 17 15.69 -1.52 -9.65
C PRO A 17 15.13 -0.16 -10.09
N ALA A 18 13.96 -0.14 -10.74
CA ALA A 18 13.27 1.10 -11.13
C ALA A 18 12.85 1.97 -9.92
N MET A 19 12.76 1.39 -8.72
CA MET A 19 12.37 2.08 -7.49
C MET A 19 13.56 2.57 -6.66
N THR A 20 14.80 2.35 -7.11
CA THR A 20 16.04 2.76 -6.40
C THR A 20 16.01 4.23 -6.01
N ASP A 21 15.51 5.08 -6.91
CA ASP A 21 15.44 6.53 -6.70
C ASP A 21 14.07 7.06 -6.26
N ASP A 22 13.11 6.17 -6.02
CA ASP A 22 11.78 6.55 -5.58
C ASP A 22 11.80 7.15 -4.16
N ALA A 23 11.25 8.36 -4.02
CA ALA A 23 11.27 9.08 -2.74
C ALA A 23 10.54 8.32 -1.61
N GLY A 24 9.42 7.66 -1.93
CA GLY A 24 8.66 6.88 -0.94
C GLY A 24 9.42 5.64 -0.49
N VAL A 25 10.11 4.96 -1.41
CA VAL A 25 10.97 3.81 -1.07
C VAL A 25 12.18 4.25 -0.24
N LYS A 26 12.81 5.39 -0.57
CA LYS A 26 13.91 5.95 0.24
C LYS A 26 13.46 6.29 1.66
N GLU A 27 12.34 6.99 1.82
CA GLU A 27 11.76 7.32 3.13
C GLU A 27 11.50 6.05 3.96
N TRP A 28 10.91 5.03 3.34
CA TRP A 28 10.65 3.77 4.01
C TRP A 28 11.94 3.03 4.42
N ARG A 29 12.98 3.02 3.57
CA ARG A 29 14.27 2.41 3.90
C ARG A 29 14.96 3.14 5.06
N GLU A 30 14.87 4.47 5.10
CA GLU A 30 15.37 5.27 6.21
C GLU A 30 14.60 4.95 7.50
N PHE A 31 13.27 4.85 7.43
CA PHE A 31 12.43 4.44 8.56
C PHE A 31 12.82 3.05 9.08
N MET A 32 12.94 2.06 8.20
CA MET A 32 13.35 0.70 8.56
C MET A 32 14.73 0.69 9.20
N THR A 33 15.71 1.39 8.62
CA THR A 33 17.07 1.48 9.17
C THR A 33 17.08 2.08 10.57
N ARG A 34 16.25 3.09 10.82
CA ARG A 34 16.22 3.80 12.09
C ARG A 34 15.43 3.08 13.18
N TYR A 35 14.26 2.52 12.84
CA TYR A 35 13.30 2.05 13.84
C TYR A 35 13.10 0.54 13.81
N TYR A 36 13.49 -0.15 12.74
CA TYR A 36 13.41 -1.61 12.64
C TYR A 36 14.64 -2.21 11.91
N PRO A 37 15.87 -2.00 12.43
CA PRO A 37 17.10 -2.36 11.72
C PRO A 37 17.28 -3.87 11.49
N GLY A 38 16.61 -4.72 12.28
CA GLY A 38 16.60 -6.17 12.09
C GLY A 38 15.56 -6.65 11.06
N GLY A 39 14.73 -5.75 10.53
CA GLY A 39 13.70 -6.07 9.55
C GLY A 39 14.29 -6.27 8.14
N ASP A 40 13.78 -7.27 7.44
CA ASP A 40 14.17 -7.55 6.06
C ASP A 40 13.61 -6.48 5.10
N GLN A 41 14.48 -5.60 4.61
CA GLN A 41 14.12 -4.54 3.66
C GLN A 41 13.90 -5.03 2.21
N THR A 42 13.97 -6.34 1.98
CA THR A 42 13.57 -6.98 0.71
C THR A 42 12.18 -7.60 0.79
N ASN A 43 11.63 -7.74 2.00
CA ASN A 43 10.30 -8.32 2.20
C ASN A 43 9.19 -7.28 1.99
N ASN A 44 8.38 -7.49 0.94
CA ASN A 44 7.23 -6.64 0.62
C ASN A 44 6.20 -6.50 1.75
N ILE A 45 6.12 -7.46 2.68
CA ILE A 45 5.20 -7.37 3.83
C ILE A 45 5.57 -6.16 4.72
N ASN A 46 6.85 -5.79 4.82
CA ASN A 46 7.27 -4.62 5.59
C ASN A 46 6.86 -3.30 4.91
N VAL A 47 6.77 -3.26 3.58
CA VAL A 47 6.20 -2.12 2.84
C VAL A 47 4.70 -2.01 3.09
N ILE A 48 3.98 -3.14 2.99
CA ILE A 48 2.54 -3.21 3.27
C ILE A 48 2.24 -2.73 4.69
N ALA A 49 2.98 -3.22 5.70
CA ALA A 49 2.79 -2.83 7.09
C ALA A 49 3.02 -1.32 7.28
N TYR A 50 4.03 -0.74 6.62
CA TYR A 50 4.27 0.71 6.67
C TYR A 50 3.10 1.51 6.09
N VAL A 51 2.56 1.10 4.94
CA VAL A 51 1.39 1.76 4.32
C VAL A 51 0.14 1.66 5.20
N LEU A 52 -0.10 0.50 5.82
CA LEU A 52 -1.21 0.32 6.77
C LEU A 52 -1.03 1.21 8.00
N ALA A 53 0.20 1.31 8.53
CA ALA A 53 0.51 2.17 9.66
C ALA A 53 0.31 3.66 9.33
N GLN A 54 0.74 4.11 8.14
CA GLN A 54 0.47 5.48 7.67
C GLN A 54 -1.03 5.76 7.53
N THR A 55 -1.82 4.75 7.12
CA THR A 55 -3.28 4.87 7.06
C THR A 55 -3.89 5.03 8.45
N LEU A 56 -3.45 4.23 9.41
CA LEU A 56 -3.87 4.38 10.81
C LEU A 56 -3.45 5.74 11.37
N GLU A 57 -2.22 6.18 11.13
CA GLU A 57 -1.74 7.51 11.54
C GLU A 57 -2.65 8.62 11.00
N GLN A 58 -3.02 8.54 9.72
CA GLN A 58 -3.91 9.52 9.09
C GLN A 58 -5.32 9.53 9.72
N VAL A 59 -5.86 8.36 10.06
CA VAL A 59 -7.14 8.25 10.79
C VAL A 59 -7.03 8.90 12.17
N LEU A 60 -5.98 8.59 12.93
CA LEU A 60 -5.77 9.12 14.27
C LEU A 60 -5.57 10.65 14.25
N LYS A 61 -4.79 11.18 13.29
CA LYS A 61 -4.65 12.64 13.08
C LYS A 61 -6.00 13.32 12.86
N LYS A 62 -6.88 12.72 12.07
CA LYS A 62 -8.24 13.25 11.83
C LYS A 62 -9.16 13.11 13.04
N CYS A 63 -8.94 12.13 13.91
CA CYS A 63 -9.70 12.00 15.16
C CYS A 63 -9.40 13.12 16.17
N GLY A 64 -8.18 13.69 16.12
CA GLY A 64 -7.70 14.63 17.13
C GLY A 64 -7.71 13.99 18.52
N ASP A 65 -8.17 14.74 19.52
CA ASP A 65 -8.18 14.29 20.92
C ASP A 65 -9.35 13.32 21.26
N ASN A 66 -10.31 13.12 20.34
CA ASN A 66 -11.43 12.21 20.56
C ASN A 66 -11.10 10.79 20.10
N LEU A 67 -10.28 10.07 20.87
CA LEU A 67 -9.84 8.71 20.57
C LEU A 67 -10.79 7.63 21.09
N THR A 68 -12.09 7.82 20.88
CA THR A 68 -13.11 6.79 21.18
C THR A 68 -13.24 5.81 20.02
N HIS A 69 -13.59 4.56 20.33
CA HIS A 69 -13.83 3.53 19.31
C HIS A 69 -14.79 4.01 18.21
N ASP A 70 -15.90 4.62 18.60
CA ASP A 70 -16.93 5.10 17.66
C ASP A 70 -16.40 6.22 16.76
N ASN A 71 -15.60 7.16 17.30
CA ASN A 71 -15.00 8.20 16.48
C ASN A 71 -13.93 7.65 15.53
N ILE A 72 -13.12 6.69 15.99
CA ILE A 72 -12.10 6.02 15.17
C ILE A 72 -12.77 5.31 14.00
N MET A 73 -13.79 4.49 14.25
CA MET A 73 -14.48 3.75 13.19
C MET A 73 -15.21 4.67 12.22
N ARG A 74 -15.85 5.74 12.72
CA ARG A 74 -16.46 6.77 11.86
C ARG A 74 -15.40 7.41 10.96
N THR A 75 -14.30 7.88 11.53
CA THR A 75 -13.24 8.56 10.78
C THR A 75 -12.55 7.63 9.78
N ALA A 76 -12.31 6.38 10.17
CA ALA A 76 -11.73 5.36 9.30
C ALA A 76 -12.64 5.08 8.10
N THR A 77 -13.95 4.95 8.32
CA THR A 77 -14.91 4.67 7.23
C THR A 77 -15.24 5.89 6.38
N THR A 78 -14.90 7.10 6.83
CA THR A 78 -15.08 8.36 6.09
C THR A 78 -13.76 9.09 5.84
N LEU A 79 -12.65 8.36 5.73
CA LEU A 79 -11.30 8.92 5.56
C LEU A 79 -11.17 9.78 4.30
N GLY A 80 -11.96 9.47 3.27
CA GLY A 80 -11.79 9.94 1.91
C GLY A 80 -10.67 9.20 1.19
N VAL A 81 -10.31 9.67 -0.01
CA VAL A 81 -9.18 9.13 -0.77
C VAL A 81 -7.87 9.47 -0.07
N PHE A 82 -7.05 8.45 0.19
CA PHE A 82 -5.72 8.56 0.75
C PHE A 82 -4.71 7.80 -0.12
N THR A 83 -3.56 8.44 -0.41
CA THR A 83 -2.53 7.88 -1.30
C THR A 83 -1.13 8.01 -0.69
N PRO A 84 -0.73 7.07 0.20
CA PRO A 84 0.63 6.96 0.69
C PRO A 84 1.67 6.85 -0.42
N PRO A 85 2.91 7.39 -0.23
CA PRO A 85 3.95 7.38 -1.26
C PRO A 85 4.35 6.01 -1.79
N LEU A 86 4.17 4.94 -0.98
CA LEU A 86 4.51 3.56 -1.36
C LEU A 86 3.42 2.83 -2.12
N LEU A 87 2.27 3.45 -2.38
CA LEU A 87 1.29 2.89 -3.32
C LEU A 87 1.81 2.97 -4.76
N ILE A 88 1.41 1.99 -5.57
CA ILE A 88 1.64 2.06 -7.02
C ILE A 88 0.84 3.25 -7.59
N PRO A 89 1.38 4.00 -8.58
CA PRO A 89 0.62 5.06 -9.24
C PRO A 89 -0.76 4.59 -9.74
N GLY A 90 -1.80 5.33 -9.34
CA GLY A 90 -3.20 5.00 -9.65
C GLY A 90 -3.91 4.15 -8.59
N VAL A 91 -3.20 3.63 -7.58
CA VAL A 91 -3.80 2.93 -6.44
C VAL A 91 -4.19 3.91 -5.34
N ARG A 92 -5.38 3.71 -4.76
CA ARG A 92 -5.91 4.52 -3.67
C ARG A 92 -6.40 3.67 -2.51
N ILE A 93 -6.34 4.24 -1.32
CA ILE A 93 -7.04 3.78 -0.13
C ILE A 93 -8.31 4.63 0.01
N GLU A 94 -9.47 4.01 -0.13
CA GLU A 94 -10.77 4.70 -0.11
C GLU A 94 -11.83 3.85 0.62
N PRO A 95 -11.82 3.87 1.97
CA PRO A 95 -12.80 3.19 2.79
C PRO A 95 -14.20 3.82 2.66
N SER A 96 -15.22 3.04 2.96
CA SER A 96 -16.62 3.49 2.99
C SER A 96 -17.37 2.85 4.17
N PRO A 97 -18.40 3.49 4.75
CA PRO A 97 -19.22 2.85 5.76
C PRO A 97 -19.98 1.61 5.25
N LYS A 98 -20.06 1.45 3.93
CA LYS A 98 -20.74 0.33 3.25
C LYS A 98 -19.78 -0.72 2.68
N ASP A 99 -18.47 -0.46 2.70
CA ASP A 99 -17.45 -1.36 2.14
C ASP A 99 -16.10 -1.16 2.85
N TYR A 100 -15.66 -2.22 3.52
CA TYR A 100 -14.43 -2.24 4.30
C TYR A 100 -13.23 -2.76 3.49
N LEU A 101 -13.41 -3.09 2.21
CA LEU A 101 -12.30 -3.30 1.29
C LEU A 101 -11.73 -1.94 0.87
N VAL A 102 -10.72 -1.49 1.61
CA VAL A 102 -10.20 -0.12 1.51
C VAL A 102 -9.24 0.09 0.32
N VAL A 103 -8.52 -0.96 -0.08
CA VAL A 103 -7.72 -0.97 -1.32
C VAL A 103 -8.49 -1.78 -2.35
N ARG A 104 -8.99 -1.09 -3.38
CA ARG A 104 -9.70 -1.73 -4.52
C ARG A 104 -8.89 -1.67 -5.80
N ASP A 105 -7.89 -0.83 -5.88
CA ASP A 105 -7.08 -0.67 -7.08
C ASP A 105 -5.91 -1.66 -7.05
N LEU A 106 -5.71 -2.40 -8.15
CA LEU A 106 -4.55 -3.30 -8.35
C LEU A 106 -3.92 -3.03 -9.71
N ARG A 107 -2.61 -3.18 -9.79
CA ARG A 107 -1.87 -3.31 -11.06
C ARG A 107 -1.55 -4.78 -11.28
N LEU A 108 -1.83 -5.28 -12.48
CA LEU A 108 -1.42 -6.64 -12.86
C LEU A 108 0.04 -6.63 -13.28
N ASP A 109 0.82 -7.51 -12.67
CA ASP A 109 2.22 -7.73 -13.00
C ASP A 109 2.45 -9.21 -13.37
N GLN A 110 3.26 -9.44 -14.40
CA GLN A 110 3.67 -10.78 -14.82
C GLN A 110 5.12 -11.04 -14.43
N PHE A 111 5.41 -12.24 -13.92
CA PHE A 111 6.78 -12.66 -13.64
C PHE A 111 7.49 -13.10 -14.92
N ASP A 112 8.56 -12.41 -15.32
CA ASP A 112 9.29 -12.67 -16.56
C ASP A 112 10.36 -13.79 -16.45
N GLY A 113 10.59 -14.27 -15.22
CA GLY A 113 11.64 -15.24 -14.88
C GLY A 113 12.67 -14.69 -13.89
N GLU A 114 12.77 -13.35 -13.78
CA GLU A 114 13.69 -12.64 -12.91
C GLU A 114 12.97 -11.67 -11.98
N LYS A 115 11.96 -10.95 -12.49
CA LYS A 115 11.18 -9.96 -11.73
C LYS A 115 9.73 -9.87 -12.20
N TYR A 116 8.93 -9.18 -11.42
CA TYR A 116 7.57 -8.80 -11.82
C TYR A 116 7.62 -7.55 -12.71
N THR A 117 7.00 -7.64 -13.88
CA THR A 117 6.88 -6.52 -14.83
C THR A 117 5.42 -6.14 -15.01
N PRO A 118 5.07 -4.84 -14.97
CA PRO A 118 3.70 -4.39 -15.21
C PRO A 118 3.17 -4.80 -16.58
N ILE A 119 1.93 -5.28 -16.63
CA ILE A 119 1.22 -5.59 -17.88
C ILE A 119 0.02 -4.65 -18.13
N GLY A 120 -0.02 -3.53 -17.41
CA GLY A 120 -1.05 -2.50 -17.56
C GLY A 120 -0.97 -1.44 -16.44
N PRO A 121 -1.84 -0.41 -16.49
CA PRO A 121 -2.00 0.53 -15.39
C PRO A 121 -2.71 -0.12 -14.19
N ALA A 122 -2.73 0.57 -13.05
CA ALA A 122 -3.61 0.20 -11.94
C ALA A 122 -5.09 0.34 -12.35
N MET A 123 -5.92 -0.58 -11.90
CA MET A 123 -7.35 -0.65 -12.20
C MET A 123 -8.14 -1.07 -10.98
N GLU A 124 -9.36 -0.56 -10.85
CA GLU A 124 -10.26 -0.95 -9.77
C GLU A 124 -10.75 -2.39 -9.96
N MET A 125 -10.64 -3.20 -8.91
CA MET A 125 -11.21 -4.53 -8.80
C MET A 125 -12.74 -4.42 -8.80
N LYS A 126 -13.37 -4.90 -9.86
CA LYS A 126 -14.82 -5.07 -9.91
C LYS A 126 -15.19 -6.43 -9.33
N LEU A 127 -15.51 -6.45 -8.04
CA LEU A 127 -16.16 -7.62 -7.42
C LEU A 127 -17.64 -7.62 -7.82
N SER A 128 -18.12 -8.71 -8.43
CA SER A 128 -19.56 -8.91 -8.63
C SER A 128 -20.22 -9.00 -7.26
N ARG A 129 -21.10 -8.04 -6.95
CA ARG A 129 -21.95 -8.07 -5.76
C ARG A 129 -23.27 -8.76 -6.06
#